data_AF-A0A2X3IBX6-F1
#
_entry.id   AF-A0A2X3IBX6-F1
#
_cell.length_a   1.000
_cell.length_b   1.000
_cell.length_c   1.000
_cell.angle_alpha   90.00
_cell.angle_beta   90.00
_cell.angle_gamma   90.00
#
_symmetry.space_group_name_H-M   'P 1'
#
loop_
_entity.id
_entity.type
_entity.pdbx_description
1 polymer ?
#
loop_
_entity_poly.entity_id
_entity_poly.type
_entity_poly.pdbx_seq_one_letter_code
_entity_poly.pdbx_strand_id
1 'polypeptide(L)'
;MAGFPWLNLRRQPAGLRVSPTPPSILINTPAVLDGVSAKRELFVKHLQRLDAEFDLFSDIRGMGLLIGAELKPQHKGRARDFLYAAADAGVMVLNAGPDVMRFVPSLIIDEQDIAEGMARFAQAVAKVING
;
A
#
# COMPACT_ATOMS: atom_id res chain seq x y z
N MET A 1 -36.65 41.69 -1.97
CA MET A 1 -36.12 40.69 -1.02
C MET A 1 -34.97 39.96 -1.71
N ALA A 2 -33.90 39.70 -0.97
CA ALA A 2 -32.52 39.59 -1.42
C ALA A 2 -32.14 38.25 -2.08
N GLY A 3 -31.13 38.27 -2.96
CA GLY A 3 -30.42 37.10 -3.48
C GLY A 3 -29.12 37.54 -4.18
N PHE A 4 -28.00 37.40 -3.45
CA PHE A 4 -26.70 38.04 -3.69
C PHE A 4 -25.85 37.46 -4.84
N PRO A 5 -24.83 38.20 -5.34
CA PRO A 5 -24.29 38.12 -6.69
C PRO A 5 -22.81 37.70 -6.72
N TRP A 6 -22.49 36.46 -7.13
CA TRP A 6 -21.09 36.07 -7.35
C TRP A 6 -20.97 34.95 -8.41
N LEU A 7 -21.17 35.27 -9.69
CA LEU A 7 -20.67 34.39 -10.77
C LEU A 7 -20.36 35.18 -12.04
N ASN A 8 -19.29 35.97 -11.99
CA ASN A 8 -18.67 36.46 -13.21
C ASN A 8 -17.16 36.65 -12.99
N LEU A 9 -16.37 35.61 -13.29
CA LEU A 9 -14.93 35.76 -13.50
C LEU A 9 -14.43 34.77 -14.57
N ARG A 10 -14.12 35.34 -15.75
CA ARG A 10 -13.08 34.95 -16.74
C ARG A 10 -13.31 33.62 -17.48
N ARG A 11 -13.69 33.63 -18.77
CA ARG A 11 -12.81 33.86 -19.94
C ARG A 11 -11.35 33.39 -19.72
N GLN A 12 -11.05 32.15 -20.13
CA GLN A 12 -9.72 31.76 -20.64
C GLN A 12 -9.91 31.08 -22.02
N PRO A 13 -9.23 31.53 -23.08
CA PRO A 13 -9.21 30.83 -24.36
C PRO A 13 -8.00 29.88 -24.48
N ALA A 14 -8.28 28.69 -25.03
CA ALA A 14 -7.45 27.76 -25.80
C ALA A 14 -6.03 27.37 -25.32
N GLY A 15 -5.77 26.06 -25.11
CA GLY A 15 -4.40 25.56 -25.26
C GLY A 15 -3.95 24.18 -24.75
N LEU A 16 -4.77 23.29 -24.17
CA LEU A 16 -4.45 21.84 -24.13
C LEU A 16 -5.72 21.07 -23.76
N ARG A 17 -6.31 20.36 -24.72
CA ARG A 17 -7.45 19.48 -24.49
C ARG A 17 -6.94 18.18 -23.90
N VAL A 18 -6.69 18.14 -22.59
CA VAL A 18 -6.67 16.86 -21.86
C VAL A 18 -8.07 16.29 -22.01
N SER A 19 -8.22 15.26 -22.86
CA SER A 19 -9.44 14.48 -22.91
C SER A 19 -9.67 13.93 -21.50
N PRO A 20 -10.78 14.24 -20.82
CA PRO A 20 -11.09 13.59 -19.56
C PRO A 20 -11.57 12.19 -19.92
N THR A 21 -10.65 11.27 -20.20
CA THR A 21 -10.99 9.85 -20.11
C THR A 21 -11.39 9.66 -18.65
N PRO A 22 -12.67 9.35 -18.36
CA PRO A 22 -13.07 9.18 -16.97
C PRO A 22 -12.24 8.03 -16.39
N PRO A 23 -11.64 8.20 -15.19
CA PRO A 23 -10.81 7.16 -14.57
C PRO A 23 -11.56 5.84 -14.32
N SER A 24 -12.88 5.83 -14.52
CA SER A 24 -13.76 4.67 -14.38
C SER A 24 -13.50 3.54 -15.38
N ILE A 25 -12.91 3.79 -16.57
CA ILE A 25 -12.68 2.74 -17.58
C ILE A 25 -11.48 1.83 -17.23
N LEU A 26 -10.48 2.35 -16.52
CA LEU A 26 -9.28 1.60 -16.15
C LEU A 26 -9.40 0.84 -14.83
N ILE A 27 -10.26 1.29 -13.90
CA ILE A 27 -10.34 0.71 -12.54
C ILE A 27 -11.41 -0.38 -12.45
N ASN A 28 -12.49 -0.28 -13.25
CA ASN A 28 -13.64 -1.18 -13.15
C ASN A 28 -13.69 -2.23 -14.28
N THR A 29 -12.53 -2.68 -14.75
CA THR A 29 -12.45 -3.81 -15.67
C THR A 29 -12.25 -5.09 -14.86
N PRO A 30 -13.00 -6.19 -15.12
CA PRO A 30 -12.86 -7.45 -14.38
C PRO A 30 -11.41 -7.94 -14.29
N ALA A 31 -10.64 -7.83 -15.38
CA ALA A 31 -9.23 -8.21 -15.44
C ALA A 31 -8.34 -7.47 -14.42
N VAL A 32 -8.60 -6.18 -14.16
CA VAL A 32 -7.84 -5.40 -13.17
C VAL A 32 -8.22 -5.81 -11.75
N LEU A 33 -9.51 -6.08 -11.50
CA LEU A 33 -10.01 -6.52 -10.21
C LEU A 33 -9.55 -7.96 -9.86
N ASP A 34 -9.51 -8.86 -10.84
CA ASP A 34 -9.01 -10.22 -10.69
C ASP A 34 -7.50 -10.20 -10.41
N GLY A 35 -6.74 -9.37 -11.14
CA GLY A 35 -5.32 -9.16 -10.89
C GLY A 35 -5.01 -8.61 -9.50
N VAL A 36 -5.86 -7.73 -8.96
CA VAL A 36 -5.73 -7.22 -7.59
C VAL A 36 -5.90 -8.34 -6.55
N SER A 37 -6.87 -9.24 -6.76
CA SER A 37 -7.11 -10.37 -5.85
C SER A 37 -5.92 -11.33 -5.84
N ALA A 38 -5.42 -11.74 -7.01
CA ALA A 38 -4.25 -12.61 -7.11
C ALA A 38 -3.00 -11.99 -6.46
N LYS A 39 -2.73 -10.70 -6.72
CA LYS A 39 -1.59 -10.00 -6.12
C LYS A 39 -1.73 -9.86 -4.61
N ARG A 40 -2.94 -9.62 -4.10
CA ARG A 40 -3.20 -9.61 -2.65
C ARG A 40 -2.84 -10.95 -2.04
N GLU A 41 -3.26 -12.06 -2.63
CA GLU A 41 -2.92 -13.40 -2.14
C GLU A 41 -1.41 -13.63 -2.10
N LEU A 42 -0.66 -13.17 -3.11
CA LEU A 42 0.80 -13.21 -3.09
C LEU A 42 1.39 -12.43 -1.92
N PHE A 43 0.97 -11.19 -1.69
CA PHE A 43 1.41 -10.40 -0.53
C PHE A 43 1.10 -11.09 0.80
N VAL A 44 -0.13 -11.59 0.96
CA VAL A 44 -0.55 -12.28 2.19
C VAL A 44 0.29 -13.53 2.41
N LYS A 45 0.57 -14.31 1.37
CA LYS A 45 1.45 -15.50 1.46
C LYS A 45 2.87 -15.13 1.92
N HIS A 46 3.44 -14.04 1.41
CA HIS A 46 4.74 -13.56 1.87
C HIS A 46 4.71 -13.10 3.33
N LEU A 47 3.68 -12.36 3.75
CA LEU A 47 3.51 -11.91 5.13
C LEU A 47 3.30 -13.07 6.10
N GLN A 48 2.53 -14.08 5.72
CA GLN A 48 2.33 -15.31 6.50
C GLN A 48 3.64 -16.10 6.65
N ARG A 49 4.47 -16.14 5.61
CA ARG A 49 5.80 -16.75 5.70
C ARG A 49 6.67 -16.01 6.70
N LEU A 50 6.66 -14.68 6.69
CA LEU A 50 7.38 -13.87 7.67
C LEU A 50 6.86 -14.10 9.09
N ASP A 51 5.55 -14.20 9.27
CA ASP A 51 4.97 -14.54 10.57
C ASP A 51 5.42 -15.92 11.05
N ALA A 52 5.44 -16.93 10.16
CA ALA A 52 5.91 -18.27 10.51
C ALA A 52 7.40 -18.32 10.90
N GLU A 53 8.23 -17.45 10.32
CA GLU A 53 9.67 -17.41 10.56
C GLU A 53 10.05 -16.56 11.79
N PHE A 54 9.33 -15.46 12.01
CA PHE A 54 9.70 -14.42 12.99
C PHE A 54 8.67 -14.20 14.10
N ASP A 55 7.54 -14.89 14.08
CA ASP A 55 6.40 -14.70 15.00
C ASP A 55 5.98 -13.22 15.08
N LEU A 56 5.73 -12.61 13.91
CA LEU A 56 5.66 -11.16 13.76
C LEU A 56 4.24 -10.57 13.79
N PHE A 57 3.27 -11.22 13.14
CA PHE A 57 1.95 -10.64 12.85
C PHE A 57 0.81 -11.38 13.56
N SER A 58 -0.07 -10.65 14.25
CA SER A 58 -1.26 -11.20 14.91
C SER A 58 -2.44 -11.31 13.95
N ASP A 59 -2.53 -10.39 12.98
CA ASP A 59 -3.62 -10.29 12.02
C ASP A 59 -3.14 -9.65 10.71
N ILE A 60 -3.68 -10.11 9.58
CA ILE A 60 -3.44 -9.56 8.25
C ILE A 60 -4.80 -9.24 7.62
N ARG A 61 -5.11 -7.94 7.50
CA ARG A 61 -6.42 -7.42 7.11
C ARG A 61 -6.36 -6.37 6.01
N GLY A 62 -7.51 -5.85 5.61
CA GLY A 62 -7.67 -4.80 4.59
C GLY A 62 -8.39 -5.28 3.35
N MET A 63 -8.43 -4.48 2.28
CA MET A 63 -9.20 -4.74 1.06
C MET A 63 -8.35 -4.51 -0.19
N GLY A 64 -8.38 -5.46 -1.14
CA GLY A 64 -7.53 -5.42 -2.33
C GLY A 64 -6.04 -5.33 -1.97
N LEU A 65 -5.32 -4.38 -2.57
CA LEU A 65 -3.92 -4.11 -2.25
C LEU A 65 -3.70 -3.13 -1.09
N LEU A 66 -4.75 -2.67 -0.41
CA LEU A 66 -4.60 -1.98 0.87
C LEU A 66 -4.52 -3.05 1.96
N ILE A 67 -3.30 -3.39 2.36
CA ILE A 67 -3.03 -4.51 3.27
C ILE A 67 -2.44 -3.94 4.57
N GLY A 68 -3.04 -4.31 5.70
CA GLY A 68 -2.54 -4.01 7.03
C GLY A 68 -2.11 -5.29 7.73
N ALA A 69 -0.90 -5.31 8.27
CA ALA A 69 -0.37 -6.40 9.08
C ALA A 69 -0.13 -5.88 10.51
N GLU A 70 -0.94 -6.35 11.45
CA GLU A 70 -0.85 -5.97 12.86
C GLU A 70 0.26 -6.79 13.53
N LEU A 71 1.12 -6.11 14.28
CA LEU A 71 2.23 -6.73 14.99
C LEU A 71 1.72 -7.48 16.23
N LYS A 72 2.33 -8.63 16.51
CA LYS A 72 2.06 -9.37 17.75
C LYS A 72 2.49 -8.57 18.99
N PRO A 73 1.92 -8.86 20.18
CA PRO A 73 2.19 -8.11 21.41
C PRO A 73 3.69 -7.95 21.76
N GLN A 74 4.52 -8.96 21.48
CA GLN A 74 5.97 -8.88 21.70
C GLN A 74 6.69 -7.83 20.82
N HIS A 75 6.06 -7.38 19.73
CA HIS A 75 6.57 -6.39 18.79
C HIS A 75 5.77 -5.08 18.83
N LYS A 76 4.92 -4.89 19.85
CA LYS A 76 4.11 -3.69 20.01
C LYS A 76 4.99 -2.43 20.09
N GLY A 77 4.59 -1.36 19.43
CA GLY A 77 5.33 -0.09 19.37
C GLY A 77 6.45 -0.05 18.33
N ARG A 78 6.77 -1.18 17.68
CA ARG A 78 7.95 -1.30 16.81
C ARG A 78 7.66 -1.11 15.33
N ALA A 79 6.44 -0.73 14.93
CA ALA A 79 6.12 -0.52 13.52
C ALA A 79 7.04 0.53 12.87
N ARG A 80 7.48 1.53 13.63
CA ARG A 80 8.43 2.55 13.15
C ARG A 80 9.83 1.99 12.88
N ASP A 81 10.29 1.04 13.69
CA ASP A 81 11.59 0.39 13.52
C ASP A 81 11.61 -0.40 12.21
N PHE A 82 10.56 -1.20 11.98
CA PHE A 82 10.39 -1.95 10.73
C PHE A 82 10.23 -1.03 9.53
N LEU A 83 9.54 0.11 9.66
CA LEU A 83 9.41 1.11 8.60
C LEU A 83 10.77 1.67 8.19
N TYR A 84 11.60 2.07 9.14
CA TYR A 84 12.94 2.59 8.84
C TYR A 84 13.85 1.52 8.25
N ALA A 85 13.85 0.31 8.81
CA ALA A 85 14.63 -0.79 8.26
C ALA A 85 14.19 -1.16 6.83
N ALA A 86 12.89 -1.12 6.53
CA ALA A 86 12.38 -1.33 5.19
C ALA A 86 12.84 -0.24 4.23
N ALA A 87 12.82 1.03 4.66
CA ALA A 87 13.31 2.15 3.87
C ALA A 87 14.82 2.01 3.57
N ASP A 88 15.63 1.58 4.54
CA ASP A 88 17.05 1.27 4.35
C ASP A 88 17.26 0.12 3.36
N ALA A 89 16.35 -0.87 3.35
CA ALA A 89 16.35 -1.98 2.40
C ALA A 89 15.76 -1.59 1.02
N GLY A 90 15.41 -0.32 0.81
CA GLY A 90 14.86 0.19 -0.44
C GLY A 90 13.41 -0.21 -0.71
N VAL A 91 12.63 -0.52 0.34
CA VAL A 91 11.20 -0.84 0.26
C VAL A 91 10.41 0.19 1.04
N MET A 92 9.49 0.88 0.36
CA MET A 92 8.60 1.82 1.03
C MET A 92 7.37 1.11 1.59
N VAL A 93 7.28 1.09 2.91
CA VAL A 93 6.10 0.66 3.66
C VAL A 93 5.60 1.82 4.51
N LEU A 94 4.31 1.81 4.82
CA LEU A 94 3.70 2.77 5.73
C LEU A 94 3.43 2.08 7.07
N ASN A 95 3.14 2.86 8.10
CA ASN A 95 2.53 2.37 9.33
C ASN A 95 1.16 3.02 9.54
N ALA A 96 0.28 2.32 10.27
CA ALA A 96 -1.02 2.80 10.69
C ALA A 96 -1.09 2.78 12.23
N GLY A 97 -0.45 3.77 12.83
CA GLY A 97 -0.20 3.78 14.27
C GLY A 97 1.09 3.02 14.65
N PRO A 98 1.29 2.74 15.95
CA PRO A 98 2.53 2.16 16.46
C PRO A 98 2.66 0.64 16.22
N ASP A 99 1.55 -0.04 15.90
CA ASP A 99 1.45 -1.50 15.96
C ASP A 99 1.08 -2.14 14.61
N VAL A 100 0.83 -1.35 13.56
CA VAL A 100 0.34 -1.88 12.28
C VAL A 100 1.23 -1.42 11.14
N MET A 101 1.74 -2.37 10.37
CA MET A 101 2.42 -2.16 9.09
C MET A 101 1.38 -2.08 7.97
N ARG A 102 1.52 -1.14 7.04
CA ARG A 102 0.58 -0.91 5.94
C ARG A 102 1.30 -0.92 4.59
N PHE A 103 0.79 -1.75 3.69
CA PHE A 103 1.27 -1.91 2.32
C PHE A 103 0.21 -1.35 1.37
N VAL A 104 0.63 -0.47 0.45
CA VAL A 104 -0.24 0.14 -0.57
C VAL A 104 0.52 0.18 -1.91
N PRO A 105 0.82 -0.98 -2.53
CA PRO A 105 1.49 -1.04 -3.82
C PRO A 105 0.57 -0.60 -4.97
N SER A 106 1.16 -0.38 -6.15
CA SER A 106 0.42 -0.09 -7.38
C SER A 106 -0.51 -1.23 -7.77
N LEU A 107 -1.71 -0.93 -8.32
CA LEU A 107 -2.65 -1.95 -8.81
C LEU A 107 -2.08 -2.79 -9.96
N ILE A 108 -1.17 -2.20 -10.72
CA ILE A 108 -0.50 -2.82 -11.86
C ILE A 108 0.93 -3.29 -11.52
N ILE A 109 1.31 -3.39 -10.23
CA ILE A 109 2.62 -3.92 -9.83
C ILE A 109 2.82 -5.35 -10.37
N ASP A 110 4.02 -5.65 -10.85
CA ASP A 110 4.36 -6.97 -11.37
C ASP A 110 4.68 -7.95 -10.23
N GLU A 111 4.44 -9.25 -10.45
CA GLU A 111 4.69 -10.28 -9.44
C GLU A 111 6.16 -10.36 -9.03
N GLN A 112 7.08 -10.05 -9.95
CA GLN A 112 8.52 -10.01 -9.69
C GLN A 112 8.88 -8.89 -8.71
N ASP A 113 8.33 -7.69 -8.91
CA ASP A 113 8.52 -6.56 -7.99
C ASP A 113 7.92 -6.84 -6.61
N ILE A 114 6.78 -7.53 -6.54
CA ILE A 114 6.21 -8.00 -5.28
C ILE A 114 7.20 -8.94 -4.56
N ALA A 115 7.70 -9.96 -5.27
CA ALA A 115 8.60 -10.95 -4.70
C ALA A 115 9.91 -10.31 -4.22
N GLU A 116 10.50 -9.42 -5.02
CA GLU A 116 11.72 -8.69 -4.66
C GLU A 116 11.48 -7.75 -3.47
N GLY A 117 10.41 -6.97 -3.49
CA GLY A 117 10.06 -6.06 -2.40
C GLY A 117 9.82 -6.81 -1.09
N MET A 118 9.12 -7.95 -1.13
CA MET A 118 8.89 -8.78 0.05
C MET A 118 10.16 -9.46 0.55
N ALA A 119 11.09 -9.85 -0.34
CA ALA A 119 12.38 -10.41 0.06
C ALA A 119 13.25 -9.35 0.77
N ARG A 120 13.29 -8.12 0.26
CA ARG A 120 13.98 -7.00 0.91
C ARG A 120 13.33 -6.63 2.25
N PHE A 121 12.00 -6.64 2.32
CA PHE A 121 11.28 -6.46 3.58
C PHE A 121 11.60 -7.55 4.60
N ALA A 122 11.75 -8.81 4.17
CA ALA A 122 12.18 -9.91 5.03
C ALA A 122 13.57 -9.65 5.65
N GLN A 123 14.52 -9.15 4.86
CA GLN A 123 15.85 -8.77 5.34
C GLN A 123 15.78 -7.65 6.37
N ALA A 124 14.94 -6.64 6.13
CA ALA A 124 14.70 -5.55 7.07
C ALA A 124 14.12 -6.07 8.41
N VAL A 125 13.14 -6.96 8.34
CA VAL A 125 12.54 -7.61 9.53
C VAL A 125 13.62 -8.38 10.30
N ALA A 126 14.39 -9.23 9.62
CA ALA A 126 15.45 -10.01 10.24
C ALA A 126 16.49 -9.12 10.94
N LYS A 127 16.86 -7.99 10.32
CA LYS A 127 17.79 -7.01 10.91
C LYS A 127 17.25 -6.38 12.20
N VAL A 128 15.95 -6.09 12.26
CA VAL A 128 15.30 -5.48 13.45
C VAL A 128 15.09 -6.50 14.58
N ILE A 129 14.93 -7.78 14.24
CA ILE A 129 14.70 -8.85 15.22
C ILE A 129 16.03 -9.40 15.78
N ASN A 130 17.04 -9.56 14.92
CA ASN A 130 18.33 -10.14 15.29
C ASN A 130 19.39 -9.11 15.71
N GLY A 131 19.15 -7.82 15.46
CA GLY A 131 20.02 -6.71 15.86
C GLY A 131 19.57 -6.11 17.18
#